data_AF-A0AAU1IV97-F1
#
_entry.id   AF-A0AAU1IV97-F1
#
_cell.length_a   1.000
_cell.length_b   1.000
_cell.length_c   1.000
_cell.angle_alpha   90.00
_cell.angle_beta   90.00
_cell.angle_gamma   90.00
#
_symmetry.space_group_name_H-M   'P 1'
#
loop_
_entity.id
_entity.type
_entity.pdbx_description
1 polymer ?
#
loop_
_entity_poly.entity_id
_entity_poly.type
_entity_poly.pdbx_seq_one_letter_code
_entity_poly.pdbx_strand_id
1 'polypeptide(L)'
;MTPLELTHLAAGEKSAPVTDWAARIGWLVGLALFIALVYWLMREGWKWRGTLQGDLPELPTSPEEPGEAKLTMSGRYHGSTTAGQWLDRIVAHGLGTRSRVELTLTEAGLDVVRPGATDFFIPAGALREALLGKGIAGKVLSEGGLLVVTWAHGDRLIDSGFRSDHAAEHAEWVDTLNSMINKSLETTDTEGAR
;
A
#
# COMPACT_ATOMS: atom_id res chain seq x y z
N MET A 1 79.24 3.56 49.90
CA MET A 1 78.03 3.96 50.66
C MET A 1 77.40 5.14 49.94
N THR A 2 76.15 4.95 49.48
CA THR A 2 75.12 5.95 49.10
C THR A 2 75.57 7.14 48.24
N PRO A 3 75.12 7.24 46.98
CA PRO A 3 73.80 7.88 46.73
C PRO A 3 73.10 7.35 45.46
N LEU A 4 71.76 7.39 45.37
CA LEU A 4 70.92 7.47 44.13
C LEU A 4 69.59 6.72 44.24
N GLU A 5 69.42 5.80 45.19
CA GLU A 5 68.22 4.93 45.23
C GLU A 5 66.94 5.60 45.79
N LEU A 6 67.01 6.83 46.32
CA LEU A 6 65.87 7.44 47.04
C LEU A 6 65.04 8.43 46.21
N THR A 7 65.47 8.85 45.02
CA THR A 7 64.70 9.79 44.19
C THR A 7 63.70 9.12 43.23
N HIS A 8 63.76 7.79 43.07
CA HIS A 8 62.83 7.05 42.20
C HIS A 8 61.54 6.57 42.89
N LEU A 9 61.42 6.72 44.22
CA LEU A 9 60.24 6.28 44.98
C LEU A 9 59.13 7.33 45.11
N ALA A 10 59.35 8.55 44.60
CA ALA A 10 58.34 9.60 44.55
C ALA A 10 57.72 9.76 43.14
N ALA A 11 57.59 8.66 42.39
CA ALA A 11 56.68 8.60 41.26
C ALA A 11 55.25 8.67 41.83
N GLY A 12 54.77 9.89 42.08
CA GLY A 12 53.45 10.14 42.65
C GLY A 12 52.40 9.27 41.98
N GLU A 13 51.62 8.57 42.80
CA GLU A 13 50.39 7.90 42.39
C GLU A 13 49.64 8.82 41.44
N LYS A 14 49.69 8.52 40.14
CA LYS A 14 48.77 9.11 39.18
C LYS A 14 47.41 8.53 39.52
N SER A 15 46.69 9.20 40.42
CA SER A 15 45.29 8.92 40.69
C SER A 15 44.61 8.74 39.34
N ALA A 16 44.02 7.55 39.12
CA ALA A 16 43.31 7.28 37.87
C ALA A 16 42.36 8.46 37.61
N PRO A 17 42.36 9.03 36.38
CA PRO A 17 41.54 10.20 36.10
C PRO A 17 40.11 9.88 36.55
N VAL A 18 39.63 10.66 37.52
CA VAL A 18 38.24 10.56 37.99
C VAL A 18 37.38 10.55 36.75
N THR A 19 36.63 9.47 36.59
CA THR A 19 35.67 9.32 35.51
C THR A 19 34.93 10.65 35.34
N ASP A 20 35.02 11.25 34.15
CA ASP A 20 34.28 12.48 33.85
C ASP A 20 32.79 12.13 33.73
N TRP A 21 32.15 12.07 34.90
CA TRP A 21 30.74 11.77 35.03
C TRP A 21 29.89 12.82 34.34
N ALA A 22 30.35 14.08 34.27
CA ALA A 22 29.65 15.14 33.56
C ALA A 22 29.64 14.88 32.05
N ALA A 23 30.79 14.51 31.46
CA ALA A 23 30.86 14.12 30.06
C ALA A 23 30.00 12.88 29.77
N ARG A 24 30.01 11.85 30.63
CA ARG A 24 29.19 10.65 30.46
C ARG A 24 27.69 10.95 30.55
N ILE A 25 27.27 11.76 31.53
CA ILE A 25 25.88 12.22 31.65
C ILE A 25 25.49 13.02 30.41
N GLY A 26 26.35 13.91 29.92
CA GLY A 26 26.14 14.65 28.69
C GLY A 26 25.91 13.73 27.48
N TRP A 27 26.75 12.71 27.31
CA TRP A 27 26.59 11.70 26.26
C TRP A 27 25.28 10.91 26.40
N LEU A 28 24.89 10.51 27.62
CA LEU A 28 23.65 9.78 27.87
C LEU A 28 22.42 10.63 27.55
N VAL A 29 22.42 11.90 27.98
CA VAL A 29 21.34 12.86 27.67
C VAL A 29 21.27 13.11 26.16
N GLY A 30 22.41 13.34 25.51
CA GLY A 30 22.48 13.53 24.06
C GLY A 30 21.95 12.31 23.29
N LEU A 31 22.33 11.10 23.70
CA LEU A 31 21.85 9.86 23.11
C LEU A 31 20.34 9.69 23.33
N ALA A 32 19.84 9.96 24.53
CA ALA A 32 18.41 9.87 24.83
C ALA A 32 17.58 10.85 24.00
N LEU A 33 18.05 12.10 23.83
CA LEU A 33 17.40 13.10 22.98
C LEU A 33 17.43 12.69 21.50
N PHE A 34 18.55 12.13 21.02
CA PHE A 34 18.65 11.63 19.67
C PHE A 34 17.68 10.47 19.41
N ILE A 35 17.59 9.51 20.34
CA ILE A 35 16.61 8.42 20.27
C ILE A 35 15.18 8.97 20.26
N ALA A 36 14.86 9.90 21.16
CA ALA A 36 13.54 10.53 21.21
C ALA A 36 13.20 11.26 19.89
N LEU A 37 14.16 11.95 19.28
CA LEU A 37 14.01 12.61 17.99
C LEU A 37 13.74 11.60 16.87
N VAL A 38 14.49 10.49 16.81
CA VAL A 38 14.25 9.42 15.83
C VAL A 38 12.85 8.84 15.97
N TYR A 39 12.42 8.52 17.20
CA TYR A 39 11.04 8.04 17.44
C TYR A 39 9.99 9.08 17.06
N TRP A 40 10.26 10.38 17.30
CA TRP A 40 9.37 11.46 16.90
C TRP A 40 9.27 11.56 15.36
N LEU A 41 10.39 11.50 14.64
CA LEU A 41 10.41 11.49 13.17
C LEU A 41 9.70 10.26 12.58
N MET A 42 9.91 9.07 13.18
CA MET A 42 9.18 7.86 12.78
C MET A 42 7.66 8.02 12.97
N ARG A 43 7.25 8.60 14.10
CA ARG A 43 5.84 8.89 14.38
C ARG A 43 5.27 9.90 13.38
N GLU A 44 6.01 10.95 13.05
CA GLU A 44 5.55 11.96 12.09
C GLU A 44 5.44 11.39 10.67
N GLY A 45 6.40 10.55 10.27
CA GLY A 45 6.33 9.79 9.02
C GLY A 45 5.12 8.85 8.93
N TRP A 46 4.73 8.23 10.05
CA TRP A 46 3.50 7.44 10.11
C TRP A 46 2.23 8.29 10.03
N LYS A 47 2.19 9.46 10.67
CA LYS A 47 1.05 10.40 10.52
C LYS A 47 0.91 10.90 9.08
N TRP A 48 2.02 11.24 8.44
CA TRP A 48 2.04 11.67 7.03
C TRP A 48 1.56 10.57 6.08
N ARG A 49 1.86 9.29 6.36
CA ARG A 49 1.24 8.18 5.62
C ARG A 49 -0.26 8.06 5.85
N GLY A 50 -0.74 8.33 7.07
CA GLY A 50 -2.17 8.34 7.38
C GLY A 50 -2.93 9.46 6.66
N THR A 51 -2.36 10.67 6.59
CA THR A 51 -2.95 11.78 5.83
C THR A 51 -2.96 11.52 4.33
N LEU A 52 -2.01 10.71 3.85
CA LEU A 52 -2.00 10.20 2.48
C LEU A 52 -3.07 9.13 2.22
N GLN A 53 -4.01 8.78 3.10
CA GLN A 53 -5.12 7.86 2.75
C GLN A 53 -6.52 8.38 3.11
N GLY A 54 -6.61 9.52 3.82
CA GLY A 54 -7.87 10.03 4.37
C GLY A 54 -8.75 10.80 3.39
N ASP A 55 -8.24 11.17 2.21
CA ASP A 55 -8.92 12.05 1.25
C ASP A 55 -9.50 11.30 0.04
N LEU A 56 -9.74 10.00 0.19
CA LEU A 56 -10.40 9.22 -0.86
C LEU A 56 -11.89 9.61 -0.89
N PRO A 57 -12.44 10.00 -2.05
CA PRO A 57 -13.86 10.30 -2.16
C PRO A 57 -14.70 9.04 -1.86
N GLU A 58 -16.00 9.23 -1.62
CA GLU A 58 -16.92 8.10 -1.45
C GLU A 58 -16.87 7.16 -2.66
N LEU A 59 -17.00 5.86 -2.40
CA LEU A 59 -16.94 4.87 -3.47
C LEU A 59 -18.18 4.98 -4.36
N PRO A 60 -18.02 4.94 -5.69
CA PRO A 60 -19.15 4.85 -6.58
C PRO A 60 -19.99 3.61 -6.27
N THR A 61 -21.31 3.75 -6.31
CA THR A 61 -22.25 2.63 -6.21
C THR A 61 -22.65 2.15 -7.60
N SER A 62 -23.06 0.89 -7.69
CA SER A 62 -23.56 0.32 -8.95
C SER A 62 -24.76 1.15 -9.44
N PRO A 63 -24.84 1.50 -10.73
CA PRO A 63 -26.00 2.19 -11.29
C PRO A 63 -27.25 1.29 -11.21
N GLU A 64 -28.44 1.88 -11.18
CA GLU A 64 -29.71 1.13 -11.11
C GLU A 64 -29.89 0.18 -12.31
N GLU A 65 -29.37 0.57 -13.48
CA GLU A 65 -29.41 -0.20 -14.71
C GLU A 65 -27.98 -0.37 -15.26
N PRO A 66 -27.18 -1.33 -14.76
CA PRO A 66 -25.79 -1.52 -15.19
C PRO A 66 -25.67 -2.14 -16.58
N GLY A 67 -26.77 -2.68 -17.11
CA GLY A 67 -26.82 -3.34 -18.43
C GLY A 67 -26.56 -4.85 -18.34
N GLU A 68 -26.34 -5.48 -19.50
CA GLU A 68 -26.09 -6.91 -19.61
C GLU A 68 -24.70 -7.29 -19.08
N ALA A 69 -24.64 -8.39 -18.33
CA ALA A 69 -23.39 -8.92 -17.80
C ALA A 69 -22.55 -9.56 -18.92
N LYS A 70 -21.35 -9.03 -19.15
CA LYS A 70 -20.35 -9.60 -20.05
C LYS A 70 -19.64 -10.80 -19.43
N LEU A 71 -19.22 -10.63 -18.18
CA LEU A 71 -18.55 -11.67 -17.40
C LEU A 71 -19.06 -11.62 -15.95
N THR A 72 -19.16 -12.80 -15.34
CA THR A 72 -19.43 -12.94 -13.92
C THR A 72 -18.43 -13.91 -13.30
N MET A 73 -17.99 -13.63 -12.08
CA MET A 73 -17.19 -14.57 -11.32
C MET A 73 -17.50 -14.45 -9.83
N SER A 74 -17.18 -15.51 -9.09
CA SER A 74 -17.18 -15.49 -7.63
C SER A 74 -15.79 -15.87 -7.13
N GLY A 75 -15.44 -15.34 -5.96
CA GLY A 75 -14.14 -15.65 -5.38
C GLY A 75 -13.84 -14.86 -4.13
N ARG A 76 -12.58 -14.42 -4.02
CA ARG A 76 -12.09 -13.66 -2.88
C ARG A 76 -11.45 -12.35 -3.26
N TYR A 77 -11.81 -11.34 -2.49
CA TYR A 77 -11.19 -10.03 -2.53
C TYR A 77 -10.04 -9.97 -1.52
N HIS A 78 -8.87 -9.57 -1.98
CA HIS A 78 -7.63 -9.56 -1.20
C HIS A 78 -7.29 -8.21 -0.56
N GLY A 79 -7.98 -7.15 -0.98
CA GLY A 79 -7.74 -5.76 -0.58
C GLY A 79 -7.29 -4.90 -1.76
N SER A 80 -7.36 -3.58 -1.59
CA SER A 80 -6.77 -2.62 -2.51
C SER A 80 -5.47 -2.04 -1.98
N THR A 81 -4.61 -1.67 -2.90
CA THR A 81 -3.36 -0.94 -2.64
C THR A 81 -3.24 0.28 -3.53
N THR A 82 -2.38 1.22 -3.17
CA THR A 82 -1.93 2.25 -4.11
C THR A 82 -1.28 1.57 -5.32
N ALA A 83 -1.57 2.05 -6.53
CA ALA A 83 -1.10 1.41 -7.75
C ALA A 83 0.43 1.27 -7.79
N GLY A 84 0.91 0.07 -8.12
CA GLY A 84 2.34 -0.26 -8.16
C GLY A 84 3.02 -0.37 -6.78
N GLN A 85 2.30 -0.09 -5.69
CA GLN A 85 2.79 -0.16 -4.31
C GLN A 85 2.05 -1.27 -3.55
N TRP A 86 2.30 -2.53 -3.90
CA TRP A 86 1.58 -3.72 -3.39
C TRP A 86 1.62 -3.93 -1.84
N LEU A 87 2.45 -3.18 -1.12
CA LEU A 87 2.50 -3.17 0.35
C LEU A 87 1.66 -2.04 0.98
N ASP A 88 1.34 -0.99 0.22
CA ASP A 88 0.60 0.18 0.68
C ASP A 88 -0.90 -0.09 0.61
N ARG A 89 -1.42 -0.79 1.63
CA ARG A 89 -2.83 -1.14 1.74
C ARG A 89 -3.67 0.12 1.99
N ILE A 90 -4.74 0.25 1.22
CA ILE A 90 -5.75 1.30 1.41
C ILE A 90 -6.74 0.84 2.47
N VAL A 91 -6.86 1.56 3.57
CA VAL A 91 -7.78 1.21 4.67
C VAL A 91 -9.13 1.96 4.57
N ALA A 92 -9.17 3.06 3.82
CA ALA A 92 -10.37 3.85 3.61
C ALA A 92 -11.50 3.05 2.94
N HIS A 93 -12.75 3.39 3.27
CA HIS A 93 -13.97 2.87 2.65
C HIS A 93 -14.07 1.33 2.59
N GLY A 94 -13.41 0.63 3.53
CA GLY A 94 -13.40 -0.83 3.58
C GLY A 94 -12.60 -1.51 2.45
N LEU A 95 -11.83 -0.76 1.65
CA LEU A 95 -11.01 -1.32 0.57
C LEU A 95 -9.87 -2.23 1.10
N GLY A 96 -9.49 -2.12 2.37
CA GLY A 96 -8.44 -2.95 2.97
C GLY A 96 -8.93 -4.28 3.55
N THR A 97 -10.24 -4.45 3.66
CA THR A 97 -10.88 -5.61 4.29
C THR A 97 -11.00 -6.75 3.29
N ARG A 98 -10.50 -7.92 3.65
CA ARG A 98 -10.64 -9.14 2.83
C ARG A 98 -12.04 -9.70 2.99
N SER A 99 -12.63 -10.17 1.89
CA SER A 99 -13.99 -10.70 1.88
C SER A 99 -14.18 -11.75 0.78
N ARG A 100 -15.34 -12.43 0.80
CA ARG A 100 -15.87 -13.02 -0.44
C ARG A 100 -16.26 -11.89 -1.39
N VAL A 101 -16.28 -12.21 -2.68
CA VAL A 101 -16.66 -11.25 -3.71
C VAL A 101 -17.39 -11.96 -4.84
N GLU A 102 -18.35 -11.25 -5.41
CA GLU A 102 -19.03 -11.55 -6.65
C GLU A 102 -18.77 -10.38 -7.59
N LEU A 103 -18.19 -10.65 -8.74
CA LEU A 103 -17.86 -9.65 -9.75
C LEU A 103 -18.82 -9.78 -10.92
N THR A 104 -19.34 -8.64 -11.37
CA THR A 104 -20.12 -8.55 -12.60
C THR A 104 -19.55 -7.44 -13.46
N LEU A 105 -19.02 -7.80 -14.63
CA LEU A 105 -18.54 -6.83 -15.61
C LEU A 105 -19.67 -6.50 -16.58
N THR A 106 -19.95 -5.21 -16.75
CA THR A 106 -20.95 -4.68 -17.69
C THR A 106 -20.31 -3.61 -18.58
N GLU A 107 -21.05 -3.08 -19.56
CA GLU A 107 -20.61 -1.90 -20.31
C GLU A 107 -20.44 -0.66 -19.41
N ALA A 108 -21.21 -0.55 -18.33
CA ALA A 108 -21.12 0.58 -17.40
C ALA A 108 -19.83 0.53 -16.55
N GLY A 109 -19.31 -0.67 -16.28
CA GLY A 109 -18.15 -0.87 -15.42
C GLY A 109 -18.14 -2.21 -14.70
N LEU A 110 -17.30 -2.30 -13.68
CA LEU A 110 -17.14 -3.49 -12.85
C LEU A 110 -17.88 -3.31 -11.52
N ASP A 111 -18.90 -4.13 -11.31
CA ASP A 111 -19.61 -4.23 -10.04
C ASP A 111 -18.91 -5.22 -9.10
N VAL A 112 -18.68 -4.79 -7.86
CA VAL A 112 -17.93 -5.53 -6.84
C VAL A 112 -18.81 -5.69 -5.60
N VAL A 113 -19.57 -6.78 -5.58
CA VAL A 113 -20.43 -7.16 -4.45
C VAL A 113 -19.60 -7.98 -3.48
N ARG A 114 -19.52 -7.54 -2.22
CA ARG A 114 -18.71 -8.14 -1.15
C ARG A 114 -19.60 -8.52 0.02
N PRO A 115 -20.21 -9.72 0.02
CA PRO A 115 -21.06 -10.17 1.12
C PRO A 115 -20.35 -10.06 2.49
N GLY A 116 -20.93 -9.26 3.39
CA GLY A 116 -20.36 -8.99 4.72
C GLY A 116 -19.28 -7.91 4.77
N ALA A 117 -19.06 -7.17 3.68
CA ALA A 117 -18.24 -5.96 3.62
C ALA A 117 -18.95 -4.89 2.75
N THR A 118 -18.31 -3.74 2.55
CA THR A 118 -18.90 -2.62 1.77
C THR A 118 -18.83 -2.91 0.28
N ASP A 119 -19.93 -2.83 -0.46
CA ASP A 119 -19.90 -3.00 -1.92
C ASP A 119 -19.33 -1.75 -2.59
N PHE A 120 -18.84 -1.88 -3.82
CA PHE A 120 -18.40 -0.74 -4.62
C PHE A 120 -18.44 -1.04 -6.11
N PHE A 121 -18.45 0.03 -6.90
CA PHE A 121 -18.48 -0.02 -8.35
C PHE A 121 -17.28 0.72 -8.94
N ILE A 122 -16.70 0.16 -9.99
CA ILE A 122 -15.62 0.79 -10.75
C ILE A 122 -16.19 1.17 -12.13
N PRO A 123 -16.46 2.46 -12.40
CA PRO A 123 -16.95 2.90 -13.69
C PRO A 123 -16.01 2.54 -14.83
N ALA A 124 -16.55 2.26 -16.02
CA ALA A 124 -15.77 1.94 -17.20
C ALA A 124 -14.67 3.00 -17.49
N GLY A 125 -15.03 4.28 -17.40
CA GLY A 125 -14.09 5.40 -17.60
C GLY A 125 -13.04 5.57 -16.51
N ALA A 126 -13.16 4.87 -15.37
CA ALA A 126 -12.18 4.85 -14.30
C ALA A 126 -11.19 3.68 -14.43
N LEU A 127 -11.48 2.65 -15.22
CA LEU A 127 -10.58 1.52 -15.44
C LEU A 127 -9.32 1.98 -16.18
N ARG A 128 -8.16 1.44 -15.80
CA ARG A 128 -6.86 1.79 -16.40
C ARG A 128 -6.10 0.59 -16.92
N GLU A 129 -6.12 -0.51 -16.19
CA GLU A 129 -5.44 -1.74 -16.59
C GLU A 129 -6.02 -2.94 -15.84
N ALA A 130 -5.99 -4.11 -16.47
CA ALA A 130 -6.14 -5.40 -15.79
C ALA A 130 -4.93 -6.29 -16.08
N LEU A 131 -4.41 -6.96 -15.06
CA LEU A 131 -3.24 -7.82 -15.19
C LEU A 131 -3.28 -9.02 -14.25
N LEU A 132 -2.53 -10.06 -14.61
CA LEU A 132 -2.29 -11.22 -13.76
C LEU A 132 -1.19 -10.92 -12.75
N GLY A 133 -1.59 -10.64 -11.50
CA GLY A 133 -0.69 -10.26 -10.43
C GLY A 133 -0.01 -11.45 -9.75
N LYS A 134 1.18 -11.22 -9.21
CA LYS A 134 1.90 -12.16 -8.33
C LYS A 134 1.71 -11.85 -6.85
N GLY A 135 1.23 -10.65 -6.51
CA GLY A 135 0.94 -10.30 -5.13
C GLY A 135 0.24 -8.97 -4.97
N ILE A 136 -0.52 -8.85 -3.88
CA ILE A 136 -1.23 -7.63 -3.48
C ILE A 136 -1.44 -7.60 -1.97
N ALA A 137 -1.47 -6.40 -1.40
CA ALA A 137 -1.77 -6.15 0.00
C ALA A 137 -0.94 -7.03 0.97
N GLY A 138 0.36 -7.18 0.67
CA GLY A 138 1.30 -7.98 1.45
C GLY A 138 1.17 -9.50 1.30
N LYS A 139 0.44 -10.01 0.30
CA LYS A 139 0.33 -11.44 0.01
C LYS A 139 0.89 -11.76 -1.38
N VAL A 140 1.81 -12.71 -1.45
CA VAL A 140 2.32 -13.29 -2.70
C VAL A 140 1.56 -14.58 -2.99
N LEU A 141 1.16 -14.76 -4.24
CA LEU A 141 0.50 -15.96 -4.75
C LEU A 141 1.34 -16.56 -5.90
N SER A 142 0.97 -17.75 -6.35
CA SER A 142 1.50 -18.32 -7.59
C SER A 142 1.19 -17.39 -8.78
N GLU A 143 2.07 -17.37 -9.77
CA GLU A 143 1.89 -16.62 -11.01
C GLU A 143 0.54 -16.98 -11.68
N GLY A 144 -0.20 -15.95 -12.13
CA GLY A 144 -1.56 -16.12 -12.66
C GLY A 144 -2.66 -16.32 -11.61
N GLY A 145 -2.30 -16.37 -10.32
CA GLY A 145 -3.23 -16.68 -9.23
C GLY A 145 -4.10 -15.51 -8.74
N LEU A 146 -3.94 -14.32 -9.32
CA LEU A 146 -4.61 -13.10 -8.90
C LEU A 146 -4.94 -12.23 -10.13
N LEU A 147 -6.19 -11.81 -10.24
CA LEU A 147 -6.61 -10.72 -11.11
C LEU A 147 -6.39 -9.39 -10.36
N VAL A 148 -5.56 -8.52 -10.91
CA VAL A 148 -5.38 -7.15 -10.41
C VAL A 148 -6.04 -6.20 -11.39
N VAL A 149 -6.93 -5.35 -10.88
CA VAL A 149 -7.60 -4.30 -11.66
C VAL A 149 -7.12 -2.96 -11.15
N THR A 150 -6.47 -2.20 -12.01
CA THR A 150 -6.00 -0.83 -11.77
C THR A 150 -7.06 0.15 -12.22
N TRP A 151 -7.45 1.07 -11.33
CA TRP A 151 -8.49 2.05 -11.60
C TRP A 151 -8.22 3.39 -10.91
N ALA A 152 -8.77 4.46 -11.48
CA ALA A 152 -8.70 5.81 -10.93
C ALA A 152 -9.83 6.05 -9.92
N HIS A 153 -9.49 6.60 -8.75
CA HIS A 153 -10.46 7.02 -7.74
C HIS A 153 -10.04 8.36 -7.14
N GLY A 154 -10.77 9.43 -7.49
CA GLY A 154 -10.31 10.80 -7.27
C GLY A 154 -8.97 11.02 -7.97
N ASP A 155 -8.00 11.57 -7.25
CA ASP A 155 -6.65 11.86 -7.77
C ASP A 155 -5.66 10.69 -7.66
N ARG A 156 -6.15 9.47 -7.42
CA ARG A 156 -5.31 8.29 -7.12
C ARG A 156 -5.56 7.16 -8.08
N LEU A 157 -4.51 6.37 -8.31
CA LEU A 157 -4.60 5.06 -8.93
C LEU A 157 -4.57 3.98 -7.85
N ILE A 158 -5.52 3.05 -7.95
CA ILE A 158 -5.75 1.98 -7.00
C ILE A 158 -5.65 0.65 -7.73
N ASP A 159 -4.92 -0.30 -7.13
CA ASP A 159 -4.90 -1.70 -7.54
C ASP A 159 -5.86 -2.47 -6.64
N SER A 160 -6.88 -3.11 -7.22
CA SER A 160 -7.81 -4.01 -6.51
C SER A 160 -7.54 -5.46 -6.91
N GLY A 161 -7.32 -6.32 -5.91
CA GLY A 161 -6.91 -7.70 -6.14
C GLY A 161 -8.02 -8.72 -5.86
N PHE A 162 -8.29 -9.55 -6.87
CA PHE A 162 -9.32 -10.56 -6.87
C PHE A 162 -8.74 -11.93 -7.20
N ARG A 163 -9.31 -12.97 -6.61
CA ARG A 163 -9.01 -14.35 -6.95
C ARG A 163 -10.30 -15.10 -7.16
N SER A 164 -10.58 -15.49 -8.40
CA SER A 164 -11.68 -16.38 -8.75
C SER A 164 -11.53 -17.71 -8.03
N ASP A 165 -12.66 -18.33 -7.71
CA ASP A 165 -12.72 -19.72 -7.27
C ASP A 165 -12.21 -20.69 -8.37
N HIS A 166 -12.29 -20.30 -9.66
CA HIS A 166 -11.66 -21.00 -10.79
C HIS A 166 -10.56 -20.16 -11.43
N ALA A 167 -9.30 -20.47 -11.14
CA ALA A 167 -8.16 -19.68 -11.60
C ALA A 167 -8.02 -19.54 -13.14
N ALA A 168 -8.62 -20.46 -13.91
CA ALA A 168 -8.60 -20.40 -15.38
C ALA A 168 -9.35 -19.18 -15.95
N GLU A 169 -10.29 -18.60 -15.17
CA GLU A 169 -11.09 -17.45 -15.60
C GLU A 169 -10.29 -16.15 -15.65
N HIS A 170 -9.17 -16.04 -14.91
CA HIS A 170 -8.47 -14.75 -14.80
C HIS A 170 -7.94 -14.20 -16.13
N ALA A 171 -7.52 -15.05 -17.05
CA ALA A 171 -7.00 -14.62 -18.35
C ALA A 171 -8.09 -13.96 -19.20
N GLU A 172 -9.27 -14.58 -19.28
CA GLU A 172 -10.44 -14.04 -19.98
C GLU A 172 -10.89 -12.70 -19.39
N TRP A 173 -10.83 -12.57 -18.06
CA TRP A 173 -11.13 -11.31 -17.39
C TRP A 173 -10.14 -10.21 -17.72
N VAL A 174 -8.83 -10.50 -17.72
CA VAL A 174 -7.79 -9.55 -18.13
C VAL A 174 -8.02 -9.08 -19.57
N ASP A 175 -8.25 -10.01 -20.49
CA ASP A 175 -8.43 -9.70 -21.91
C ASP A 175 -9.69 -8.86 -22.14
N THR A 176 -10.80 -9.19 -21.49
CA THR A 176 -12.07 -8.48 -21.65
C THR A 176 -12.03 -7.07 -21.04
N LEU A 177 -11.45 -6.92 -19.84
CA LEU A 177 -11.27 -5.61 -19.21
C LEU A 177 -10.37 -4.70 -20.05
N ASN A 178 -9.22 -5.20 -20.52
CA ASN A 178 -8.31 -4.42 -21.34
C ASN A 178 -8.91 -4.05 -22.70
N SER A 179 -9.69 -4.94 -23.31
CA SER A 179 -10.44 -4.63 -24.54
C SER A 179 -11.45 -3.50 -24.32
N MET A 180 -12.14 -3.49 -23.18
CA MET A 180 -13.09 -2.43 -22.82
C MET A 180 -12.39 -1.10 -22.54
N ILE A 181 -11.25 -1.14 -21.86
CA ILE A 181 -10.40 0.05 -21.61
C ILE A 181 -9.98 0.65 -22.96
N ASN A 182 -9.39 -0.14 -23.84
CA ASN A 182 -8.91 0.33 -25.15
C ASN A 182 -10.04 0.95 -25.99
N LYS A 183 -11.21 0.32 -26.03
CA LYS A 183 -12.39 0.84 -26.75
C LYS A 183 -12.85 2.20 -26.21
N SER A 184 -12.79 2.42 -24.89
CA SER A 184 -13.18 3.70 -24.29
C SER A 184 -12.19 4.83 -24.62
N LEU A 185 -10.89 4.51 -24.72
CA LEU A 185 -9.84 5.44 -25.15
C LEU A 185 -10.06 5.88 -26.60
N GLU A 186 -10.28 4.93 -27.53
CA GLU A 186 -10.54 5.23 -28.95
C GLU A 186 -11.80 6.09 -29.18
N THR A 187 -12.83 5.87 -28.37
CA THR A 187 -14.09 6.64 -28.44
C THR A 187 -13.87 8.10 -28.02
N THR A 188 -13.06 8.32 -26.98
CA THR A 188 -12.77 9.67 -26.44
C THR A 188 -11.95 10.51 -27.42
N ASP A 189 -10.99 9.89 -28.12
CA ASP A 189 -10.18 10.57 -29.15
C ASP A 189 -11.00 11.00 -30.36
N THR A 190 -12.07 10.26 -30.69
CA THR A 190 -12.93 10.54 -31.84
C THR A 190 -13.93 11.68 -31.57
N GLU A 191 -14.38 11.85 -30.32
CA GLU A 191 -15.26 12.97 -29.93
C GLU A 191 -14.50 14.28 -29.72
N GLY A 192 -13.25 14.24 -29.26
CA GLY A 192 -12.41 15.44 -29.08
C GLY A 192 -11.90 16.08 -30.37
N ALA A 193 -12.08 15.43 -31.52
CA ALA A 193 -11.60 15.89 -32.83
C ALA A 193 -12.67 16.63 -33.68
N ARG A 194 -13.84 16.95 -33.12
CA ARG A 194 -14.94 17.67 -33.81
C ARG A 194 -15.18 19.07 -33.29
#